data_AF-A0A6P5GBS8-F1
#
_entry.id   AF-A0A6P5GBS8-F1
#
_cell.length_a   1.000
_cell.length_b   1.000
_cell.length_c   1.000
_cell.angle_alpha   90.00
_cell.angle_beta   90.00
_cell.angle_gamma   90.00
#
_symmetry.space_group_name_H-M   'P 1'
#
loop_
_entity.id
_entity.type
_entity.pdbx_description
1 polymer ?
#
loop_
_entity_poly.entity_id
_entity_poly.type
_entity_poly.pdbx_seq_one_letter_code
_entity_poly.pdbx_strand_id
1 'polypeptide(L)'
;MVGHPADVRAALLDPASGALAALPRGGVLVDCTSSDPALARAVAAAARAKGCWAVDAPVSGGDVGAREGTLAILAGGDERVVAWLAPLLGRLGRATWMGAPGTGQSAKIANQIAVAGAVVGAAEAASFARAAGLDAATFMEAVGAGAAGSRVAEIFGRRMVERDFASGGFVEYMVKDLGMALGRGVEEAEEEEEDDDDDAKEKGAVVVLPGAALFQKLFLGMVANGDGKLGMQGVITVIERMNGLYFRDLGIRLWCLCCEMVLLCESQLLDIYKPFHLSLSLSLSPHFKILSLSLLIPHSPREMALGAQIGTLPIQPFSTLNRHSDSALLLRHNPQTLLRLRSNPRRRFGSARSAPALLAARASASSSKELVLRDFRDKKALKIISGLQNFDKDRVASVVIAADQGGATHVDIACDQELVKLAMNLTSLPICVSSVDPLAFAPAVEAGAQMIEIGNYDSFYELGIQFSPEQILKLTQETRRILPFLTLSVTIPHTLSLPDQVKLAELLEEEGADIIQTEGGKCSTPTKPGVLGLIEKATPTLAAAYSISRAVTVPVMCSSGLSAVTAPMALTAGAAGVGIGSAVNKLNDVVAMIAEVKSIAEALGLSTKDVTKDSTTVSL
;
A
#
# COMPACT_ATOMS: atom_id res chain seq x y z
N MET A 1 28.09 14.02 -10.98
CA MET A 1 26.94 14.88 -11.35
C MET A 1 26.25 15.22 -10.06
N VAL A 2 25.95 16.50 -9.80
CA VAL A 2 25.26 16.95 -8.58
C VAL A 2 23.78 16.63 -8.76
N GLY A 3 23.27 15.59 -8.10
CA GLY A 3 21.94 15.02 -8.38
C GLY A 3 20.98 15.10 -7.19
N HIS A 4 21.51 15.14 -5.97
CA HIS A 4 20.75 15.09 -4.73
C HIS A 4 20.98 16.34 -3.84
N PRO A 5 20.06 16.65 -2.91
CA PRO A 5 20.23 17.78 -1.99
C PRO A 5 21.53 17.74 -1.19
N ALA A 6 21.99 16.55 -0.77
CA ALA A 6 23.28 16.38 -0.09
C ALA A 6 24.47 16.82 -0.96
N ASP A 7 24.47 16.46 -2.25
CA ASP A 7 25.51 16.89 -3.20
C ASP A 7 25.54 18.41 -3.33
N VAL A 8 24.37 19.05 -3.39
CA VAL A 8 24.23 20.52 -3.49
C VAL A 8 24.76 21.18 -2.23
N ARG A 9 24.38 20.66 -1.05
CA ARG A 9 24.85 21.16 0.24
C ARG A 9 26.37 21.09 0.32
N ALA A 10 26.96 19.95 -0.01
CA ALA A 10 28.42 19.79 -0.01
C ALA A 10 29.08 20.75 -1.01
N ALA A 11 28.58 20.82 -2.24
CA ALA A 11 29.16 21.66 -3.29
C ALA A 11 29.09 23.17 -2.98
N LEU A 12 28.05 23.62 -2.27
CA LEU A 12 27.84 25.05 -1.99
C LEU A 12 28.33 25.48 -0.61
N LEU A 13 28.09 24.66 0.42
CA LEU A 13 28.20 25.06 1.83
C LEU A 13 29.33 24.36 2.60
N ASP A 14 30.03 23.38 2.01
CA ASP A 14 31.18 22.77 2.70
C ASP A 14 32.18 23.87 3.14
N PRO A 15 32.58 23.93 4.43
CA PRO A 15 33.39 25.03 4.94
C PRO A 15 34.78 25.14 4.31
N ALA A 16 35.34 24.02 3.82
CA ALA A 16 36.69 23.97 3.28
C ALA A 16 36.74 24.04 1.75
N SER A 17 35.76 23.42 1.08
CA SER A 17 35.75 23.16 -0.36
C SER A 17 34.49 23.68 -1.08
N GLY A 18 33.48 24.13 -0.34
CA GLY A 18 32.23 24.63 -0.89
C GLY A 18 32.41 25.95 -1.65
N ALA A 19 31.61 26.15 -2.69
CA ALA A 19 31.68 27.34 -3.53
C ALA A 19 31.53 28.65 -2.73
N LEU A 20 30.71 28.63 -1.66
CA LEU A 20 30.55 29.81 -0.81
C LEU A 20 31.85 30.18 -0.07
N ALA A 21 32.67 29.20 0.33
CA ALA A 21 33.90 29.44 1.09
C ALA A 21 34.94 30.25 0.28
N ALA A 22 35.00 30.04 -1.03
CA ALA A 22 35.90 30.78 -1.93
C ALA A 22 35.31 32.09 -2.49
N LEU A 23 33.99 32.29 -2.38
CA LEU A 23 33.31 33.43 -3.02
C LEU A 23 33.67 34.78 -2.35
N PRO A 24 34.11 35.81 -3.10
CA PRO A 24 34.39 37.13 -2.55
C PRO A 24 33.11 37.87 -2.16
N ARG A 25 33.22 38.81 -1.22
CA ARG A 25 32.09 39.66 -0.78
C ARG A 25 31.42 40.33 -1.98
N GLY A 26 30.09 40.30 -2.02
CA GLY A 26 29.28 40.78 -3.14
C GLY A 26 29.11 39.77 -4.27
N GLY A 27 29.78 38.62 -4.24
CA GLY A 27 29.58 37.54 -5.20
C GLY A 27 28.18 36.90 -5.11
N VAL A 28 27.78 36.21 -6.19
CA VAL A 28 26.47 35.56 -6.31
C VAL A 28 26.64 34.08 -6.61
N LEU A 29 26.01 33.21 -5.80
CA LEU A 29 25.83 31.80 -6.12
C LEU A 29 24.55 31.62 -6.95
N VAL A 30 24.63 30.83 -8.01
CA VAL A 30 23.47 30.48 -8.83
C VAL A 30 23.37 28.95 -8.87
N ASP A 31 22.35 28.41 -8.21
CA ASP A 31 22.08 26.98 -8.18
C ASP A 31 21.03 26.61 -9.22
N CYS A 32 21.45 25.99 -10.32
CA CYS A 32 20.55 25.52 -11.39
C CYS A 32 20.09 24.07 -11.20
N THR A 33 20.40 23.43 -10.07
CA THR A 33 19.94 22.06 -9.78
C THR A 33 18.47 22.05 -9.39
N SER A 34 17.81 20.89 -9.50
CA SER A 34 16.53 20.64 -8.85
C SER A 34 16.78 20.07 -7.45
N SER A 35 16.46 20.82 -6.40
CA SER A 35 16.78 20.50 -5.02
C SER A 35 15.67 20.94 -4.04
N ASP A 36 15.89 20.74 -2.75
CA ASP A 36 14.95 21.08 -1.69
C ASP A 36 14.82 22.61 -1.51
N PRO A 37 13.60 23.19 -1.54
CA PRO A 37 13.37 24.59 -1.20
C PRO A 37 13.95 25.04 0.15
N ALA A 38 13.97 24.17 1.17
CA ALA A 38 14.55 24.46 2.47
C ALA A 38 16.08 24.63 2.39
N LEU A 39 16.75 23.77 1.62
CA LEU A 39 18.19 23.92 1.37
C LEU A 39 18.49 25.22 0.62
N ALA A 40 17.70 25.59 -0.38
CA ALA A 40 17.86 26.86 -1.09
C ALA A 40 17.76 28.08 -0.15
N ARG A 41 16.83 28.05 0.82
CA ARG A 41 16.73 29.09 1.86
C ARG A 41 17.97 29.11 2.76
N ALA A 42 18.46 27.95 3.19
CA ALA A 42 19.67 27.84 4.00
C ALA A 42 20.91 28.37 3.26
N VAL A 43 21.06 28.03 1.97
CA VAL A 43 22.14 28.53 1.11
C VAL A 43 22.09 30.05 0.99
N ALA A 44 20.89 30.62 0.79
CA ALA A 44 20.73 32.07 0.75
C ALA A 44 21.12 32.74 2.07
N ALA A 45 20.69 32.20 3.20
CA ALA A 45 21.06 32.71 4.52
C ALA A 45 22.58 32.67 4.76
N ALA A 46 23.23 31.54 4.46
CA ALA A 46 24.68 31.39 4.58
C ALA A 46 25.43 32.36 3.65
N ALA A 47 24.97 32.52 2.41
CA ALA A 47 25.55 33.49 1.48
C ALA A 47 25.44 34.92 2.03
N ARG A 48 24.29 35.29 2.62
CA ARG A 48 24.11 36.60 3.23
C ARG A 48 25.03 36.85 4.41
N ALA A 49 25.24 35.86 5.27
CA ALA A 49 26.15 35.99 6.41
C ALA A 49 27.59 36.35 5.98
N LYS A 50 28.01 35.89 4.79
CA LYS A 50 29.31 36.25 4.19
C LYS A 50 29.31 37.57 3.40
N GLY A 51 28.18 38.26 3.33
CA GLY A 51 28.01 39.45 2.48
C GLY A 51 27.94 39.13 0.98
N CYS A 52 27.50 37.92 0.63
CA CYS A 52 27.25 37.44 -0.73
C CYS A 52 25.74 37.30 -0.98
N TRP A 53 25.38 36.80 -2.16
CA TRP A 53 24.01 36.54 -2.59
C TRP A 53 23.87 35.11 -3.11
N ALA A 54 22.66 34.57 -3.08
CA ALA A 54 22.33 33.30 -3.72
C ALA A 54 21.00 33.39 -4.48
N VAL A 55 20.91 32.65 -5.57
CA VAL A 55 19.73 32.50 -6.40
C VAL A 55 19.53 31.02 -6.71
N ASP A 56 18.39 30.45 -6.32
CA ASP A 56 17.96 29.14 -6.79
C ASP A 56 17.26 29.29 -8.14
N ALA A 57 17.88 28.79 -9.21
CA ALA A 57 17.44 28.96 -10.60
C ALA A 57 17.28 27.62 -11.34
N PRO A 58 16.52 26.64 -10.82
CA PRO A 58 16.25 25.40 -11.53
C PRO A 58 15.65 25.64 -12.92
N VAL A 59 15.94 24.71 -13.83
CA VAL A 59 15.61 24.86 -15.26
C VAL A 59 14.65 23.79 -15.78
N SER A 60 13.88 24.11 -16.82
CA SER A 60 12.99 23.20 -17.54
C SER A 60 13.19 23.34 -19.06
N GLY A 61 13.17 22.23 -19.80
CA GLY A 61 13.42 22.23 -21.26
C GLY A 61 14.26 21.06 -21.78
N GLY A 62 14.84 20.26 -20.88
CA GLY A 62 15.64 19.07 -21.24
C GLY A 62 16.98 19.41 -21.88
N ASP A 63 17.64 18.38 -22.41
CA ASP A 63 18.93 18.49 -23.08
C ASP A 63 18.88 19.33 -24.36
N VAL A 64 17.79 19.21 -25.13
CA VAL A 64 17.54 20.03 -26.33
C VAL A 64 17.47 21.52 -25.96
N GLY A 65 16.65 21.87 -24.96
CA GLY A 65 16.53 23.26 -24.53
C GLY A 65 17.86 23.84 -24.00
N ALA A 66 18.67 23.01 -23.35
CA ALA A 66 20.00 23.41 -22.88
C ALA A 66 20.98 23.68 -24.03
N ARG A 67 20.98 22.85 -25.08
CA ARG A 67 21.83 23.02 -26.27
C ARG A 67 21.42 24.24 -27.09
N GLU A 68 20.13 24.52 -27.17
CA GLU A 68 19.56 25.61 -27.96
C GLU A 68 19.51 26.95 -27.21
N GLY A 69 19.76 26.95 -25.90
CA GLY A 69 19.67 28.16 -25.08
C GLY A 69 18.21 28.64 -24.90
N THR A 70 17.27 27.70 -24.85
CA THR A 70 15.81 27.97 -24.78
C THR A 70 15.17 27.50 -23.48
N LEU A 71 15.97 27.29 -22.42
CA LEU A 71 15.47 26.82 -21.12
C LEU A 71 14.49 27.80 -20.47
N ALA A 72 13.47 27.29 -19.79
CA ALA A 72 12.72 28.06 -18.81
C ALA A 72 13.50 28.01 -17.48
N ILE A 73 13.90 29.17 -16.96
CA ILE A 73 14.70 29.30 -15.74
C ILE A 73 13.81 29.92 -14.65
N LEU A 74 13.61 29.19 -13.55
CA LEU A 74 12.66 29.54 -12.48
C LEU A 74 13.47 30.09 -11.29
N ALA A 75 13.66 31.40 -11.22
CA ALA A 75 14.64 32.01 -10.31
C ALA A 75 14.01 32.52 -9.01
N GLY A 76 14.35 31.90 -7.88
CA GLY A 76 14.08 32.38 -6.52
C GLY A 76 15.28 33.13 -5.93
N GLY A 77 15.01 34.18 -5.18
CA GLY A 77 16.05 35.03 -4.57
C GLY A 77 15.65 36.51 -4.51
N ASP A 78 16.64 37.37 -4.29
CA ASP A 78 16.41 38.82 -4.35
C ASP A 78 16.11 39.26 -5.80
N GLU A 79 14.99 39.93 -6.00
CA GLU A 79 14.51 40.38 -7.32
C GLU A 79 15.57 41.20 -8.08
N ARG A 80 16.30 42.07 -7.37
CA ARG A 80 17.31 42.95 -7.98
C ARG A 80 18.51 42.17 -8.46
N VAL A 81 18.90 41.13 -7.71
CA VAL A 81 19.99 40.23 -8.12
C VAL A 81 19.58 39.37 -9.30
N VAL A 82 18.36 38.83 -9.30
CA VAL A 82 17.84 38.07 -10.44
C VAL A 82 17.77 38.94 -11.69
N ALA A 83 17.31 40.20 -11.57
CA ALA A 83 17.31 41.15 -12.67
C ALA A 83 18.73 41.48 -13.15
N TRP A 84 19.70 41.64 -12.23
CA TRP A 84 21.10 41.88 -12.58
C TRP A 84 21.74 40.68 -13.30
N LEU A 85 21.34 39.45 -12.97
CA LEU A 85 21.79 38.22 -13.64
C LEU A 85 21.14 38.00 -15.02
N ALA A 86 20.10 38.76 -15.39
CA ALA A 86 19.33 38.53 -16.62
C ALA A 86 20.18 38.46 -17.91
N PRO A 87 21.22 39.29 -18.14
CA PRO A 87 22.06 39.18 -19.33
C PRO A 87 22.83 37.86 -19.42
N LEU A 88 23.16 37.25 -18.28
CA LEU A 88 23.87 35.97 -18.19
C LEU A 88 22.88 34.81 -18.34
N LEU A 89 21.79 34.82 -17.58
CA LEU A 89 20.75 33.79 -17.67
C LEU A 89 20.08 33.77 -19.06
N GLY A 90 19.97 34.92 -19.71
CA GLY A 90 19.50 35.09 -21.08
C GLY A 90 20.29 34.34 -22.15
N ARG A 91 21.50 33.86 -21.82
CA ARG A 91 22.30 32.98 -22.70
C ARG A 91 21.87 31.51 -22.61
N LEU A 92 21.25 31.12 -21.50
CA LEU A 92 20.79 29.75 -21.22
C LEU A 92 19.30 29.58 -21.55
N GLY A 93 18.53 30.67 -21.43
CA GLY A 93 17.10 30.67 -21.68
C GLY A 93 16.40 31.88 -21.07
N ARG A 94 15.11 31.74 -20.78
CA ARG A 94 14.29 32.81 -20.21
C ARG A 94 14.18 32.65 -18.69
N ALA A 95 14.83 33.56 -17.96
CA ALA A 95 14.67 33.69 -16.51
C ALA A 95 13.38 34.42 -16.13
N THR A 96 12.66 33.85 -15.17
CA THR A 96 11.48 34.45 -14.54
C THR A 96 11.68 34.44 -13.04
N TRP A 97 11.54 35.61 -12.41
CA TRP A 97 11.62 35.72 -10.95
C TRP A 97 10.36 35.12 -10.31
N MET A 98 10.56 34.18 -9.38
CA MET A 98 9.50 33.41 -8.73
C MET A 98 9.18 33.90 -7.32
N GLY A 99 10.00 34.79 -6.76
CA GLY A 99 9.87 35.26 -5.39
C GLY A 99 11.16 35.09 -4.58
N ALA A 100 11.00 35.04 -3.26
CA ALA A 100 12.07 34.93 -2.28
C ALA A 100 12.89 33.63 -2.41
N PRO A 101 14.04 33.48 -1.72
CA PRO A 101 14.83 32.25 -1.78
C PRO A 101 13.99 30.97 -1.55
N GLY A 102 14.22 29.97 -2.38
CA GLY A 102 13.52 28.67 -2.37
C GLY A 102 12.25 28.63 -3.25
N THR A 103 11.70 29.77 -3.69
CA THR A 103 10.51 29.76 -4.56
C THR A 103 10.83 29.24 -5.97
N GLY A 104 12.07 29.33 -6.43
CA GLY A 104 12.50 28.73 -7.69
C GLY A 104 12.42 27.22 -7.64
N GLN A 105 12.94 26.61 -6.57
CA GLN A 105 12.81 25.17 -6.31
C GLN A 105 11.33 24.74 -6.15
N SER A 106 10.52 25.49 -5.39
CA SER A 106 9.08 25.20 -5.28
C SER A 106 8.36 25.27 -6.64
N ALA A 107 8.68 26.27 -7.46
CA ALA A 107 8.14 26.39 -8.82
C ALA A 107 8.59 25.22 -9.70
N LYS A 108 9.83 24.74 -9.54
CA LYS A 108 10.32 23.57 -10.26
C LYS A 108 9.56 22.31 -9.86
N ILE A 109 9.33 22.08 -8.57
CA ILE A 109 8.52 20.95 -8.09
C ILE A 109 7.12 21.00 -8.69
N ALA A 110 6.45 22.17 -8.68
CA ALA A 110 5.15 22.34 -9.32
C ALA A 110 5.18 22.05 -10.83
N ASN A 111 6.20 22.53 -11.54
CA ASN A 111 6.41 22.20 -12.95
C ASN A 111 6.56 20.68 -13.17
N GLN A 112 7.31 20.01 -12.30
CA GLN A 112 7.56 18.57 -12.40
C GLN A 112 6.29 17.74 -12.19
N ILE A 113 5.35 18.18 -11.35
CA ILE A 113 4.01 17.58 -11.24
C ILE A 113 3.25 17.69 -12.57
N ALA A 114 3.26 18.87 -13.20
CA ALA A 114 2.59 19.09 -14.48
C ALA A 114 3.21 18.27 -15.62
N VAL A 115 4.54 18.20 -15.69
CA VAL A 115 5.27 17.37 -16.66
C VAL A 115 4.92 15.90 -16.48
N ALA A 116 4.95 15.39 -15.25
CA ALA A 116 4.60 14.00 -14.94
C ALA A 116 3.19 13.65 -15.42
N GLY A 117 2.20 14.50 -15.13
CA GLY A 117 0.82 14.29 -15.58
C GLY A 117 0.67 14.30 -17.10
N ALA A 118 1.36 15.21 -17.79
CA ALA A 118 1.33 15.27 -19.25
C ALA A 118 1.95 14.02 -19.91
N VAL A 119 3.07 13.52 -19.37
CA VAL A 119 3.73 12.30 -19.90
C VAL A 119 2.84 11.08 -19.68
N VAL A 120 2.30 10.92 -18.47
CA VAL A 120 1.41 9.79 -18.14
C VAL A 120 0.14 9.84 -18.99
N GLY A 121 -0.50 11.00 -19.11
CA GLY A 121 -1.69 11.17 -19.93
C GLY A 121 -1.44 10.85 -21.42
N ALA A 122 -0.30 11.28 -21.97
CA ALA A 122 0.10 10.92 -23.32
C ALA A 122 0.31 9.41 -23.50
N ALA A 123 0.94 8.77 -22.51
CA ALA A 123 1.18 7.33 -22.55
C ALA A 123 -0.10 6.50 -22.43
N GLU A 124 -1.06 6.93 -21.59
CA GLU A 124 -2.39 6.30 -21.50
C GLU A 124 -3.18 6.50 -22.80
N ALA A 125 -3.20 7.72 -23.35
CA ALA A 125 -3.88 8.01 -24.60
C ALA A 125 -3.31 7.18 -25.76
N ALA A 126 -1.98 7.08 -25.86
CA ALA A 126 -1.32 6.25 -26.87
C ALA A 126 -1.65 4.75 -26.69
N SER A 127 -1.63 4.25 -25.46
CA SER A 127 -1.99 2.86 -25.14
C SER A 127 -3.45 2.55 -25.48
N PHE A 128 -4.37 3.48 -25.18
CA PHE A 128 -5.78 3.36 -25.51
C PHE A 128 -6.01 3.40 -27.02
N ALA A 129 -5.38 4.33 -27.73
CA ALA A 129 -5.46 4.44 -29.18
C ALA A 129 -5.06 3.11 -29.86
N ARG A 130 -3.95 2.49 -29.41
CA ARG A 130 -3.53 1.16 -29.85
C ARG A 130 -4.60 0.10 -29.58
N ALA A 131 -5.14 0.07 -28.36
CA ALA A 131 -6.18 -0.90 -27.99
C ALA A 131 -7.47 -0.73 -28.82
N ALA A 132 -7.79 0.50 -29.23
CA ALA A 132 -8.90 0.84 -30.11
C ALA A 132 -8.63 0.54 -31.60
N GLY A 133 -7.44 0.05 -31.96
CA GLY A 133 -7.04 -0.26 -33.34
C GLY A 133 -6.57 0.94 -34.15
N LEU A 134 -6.26 2.07 -33.51
CA LEU A 134 -5.69 3.25 -34.16
C LEU A 134 -4.16 3.10 -34.29
N ASP A 135 -3.60 3.70 -35.34
CA ASP A 135 -2.16 3.95 -35.38
C ASP A 135 -1.82 5.06 -34.38
N ALA A 136 -1.08 4.70 -33.33
CA ALA A 136 -0.81 5.61 -32.22
C ALA A 136 0.07 6.80 -32.62
N ALA A 137 0.96 6.64 -33.61
CA ALA A 137 1.80 7.74 -34.09
C ALA A 137 0.94 8.79 -34.80
N THR A 138 0.11 8.35 -35.75
CA THR A 138 -0.87 9.20 -36.45
C THR A 138 -1.85 9.85 -35.48
N PHE A 139 -2.33 9.10 -34.49
CA PHE A 139 -3.21 9.65 -33.44
C PHE A 139 -2.52 10.77 -32.65
N MET A 140 -1.31 10.54 -32.16
CA MET A 140 -0.56 11.53 -31.39
C MET A 140 -0.27 12.80 -32.20
N GLU A 141 0.02 12.66 -33.50
CA GLU A 141 0.17 13.80 -34.41
C GLU A 141 -1.15 14.58 -34.58
N ALA A 142 -2.26 13.87 -34.82
CA ALA A 142 -3.57 14.48 -35.05
C ALA A 142 -4.07 15.27 -33.83
N VAL A 143 -3.91 14.73 -32.61
CA VAL A 143 -4.39 15.39 -31.39
C VAL A 143 -3.44 16.48 -30.89
N GLY A 144 -2.18 16.46 -31.33
CA GLY A 144 -1.14 17.41 -30.90
C GLY A 144 -1.44 18.87 -31.26
N ALA A 145 -2.23 19.12 -32.32
CA ALA A 145 -2.67 20.47 -32.69
C ALA A 145 -3.89 20.97 -31.89
N GLY A 146 -4.57 20.07 -31.16
CA GLY A 146 -5.77 20.37 -30.38
C GLY A 146 -5.50 20.61 -28.90
N ALA A 147 -6.55 20.54 -28.07
CA ALA A 147 -6.45 20.74 -26.62
C ALA A 147 -5.56 19.71 -25.90
N ALA A 148 -5.28 18.57 -26.53
CA ALA A 148 -4.36 17.56 -26.03
C ALA A 148 -2.87 17.89 -26.31
N GLY A 149 -2.60 18.93 -27.11
CA GLY A 149 -1.26 19.40 -27.43
C GLY A 149 -0.50 19.89 -26.21
N SER A 150 0.76 19.47 -26.08
CA SER A 150 1.68 19.98 -25.05
C SER A 150 3.12 19.85 -25.52
N ARG A 151 4.02 20.66 -24.96
CA ARG A 151 5.46 20.54 -25.21
C ARG A 151 6.00 19.15 -24.87
N VAL A 152 5.41 18.51 -23.85
CA VAL A 152 5.71 17.14 -23.46
C VAL A 152 5.31 16.15 -24.55
N ALA A 153 4.11 16.28 -25.11
CA ALA A 153 3.64 15.43 -26.21
C ALA A 153 4.50 15.60 -27.48
N GLU A 154 4.94 16.82 -27.80
CA GLU A 154 5.86 17.08 -28.92
C GLU A 154 7.20 16.37 -28.73
N ILE A 155 7.79 16.46 -27.53
CA ILE A 155 9.10 15.88 -27.24
C ILE A 155 9.02 14.35 -27.13
N PHE A 156 8.01 13.83 -26.43
CA PHE A 156 7.97 12.44 -25.97
C PHE A 156 6.93 11.58 -26.68
N GLY A 157 5.86 12.16 -27.24
CA GLY A 157 4.70 11.42 -27.75
C GLY A 157 5.03 10.48 -28.90
N ARG A 158 5.80 10.93 -29.89
CA ARG A 158 6.26 10.06 -30.98
C ARG A 158 7.29 9.04 -30.48
N ARG A 159 8.23 9.48 -29.64
CA ARG A 159 9.31 8.64 -29.09
C ARG A 159 8.79 7.48 -28.25
N MET A 160 7.74 7.68 -27.44
CA MET A 160 7.13 6.59 -26.67
C MET A 160 6.47 5.53 -27.56
N VAL A 161 5.82 5.95 -28.65
CA VAL A 161 5.17 5.03 -29.61
C VAL A 161 6.21 4.25 -30.40
N GLU A 162 7.30 4.89 -30.79
CA GLU A 162 8.42 4.29 -31.54
C GLU A 162 9.40 3.52 -30.63
N ARG A 163 9.13 3.42 -29.32
CA ARG A 163 10.00 2.76 -28.32
C ARG A 163 11.39 3.39 -28.19
N ASP A 164 11.55 4.66 -28.56
CA ASP A 164 12.76 5.42 -28.28
C ASP A 164 12.73 5.94 -26.83
N PHE A 165 13.37 5.17 -25.95
CA PHE A 165 13.51 5.48 -24.53
C PHE A 165 14.85 6.13 -24.16
N ALA A 166 15.63 6.58 -25.15
CA ALA A 166 16.88 7.28 -24.88
C ALA A 166 16.62 8.53 -24.02
N SER A 167 17.41 8.68 -22.97
CA SER A 167 17.15 9.69 -21.94
C SER A 167 17.56 11.09 -22.39
N GLY A 168 16.64 12.06 -22.27
CA GLY A 168 16.94 13.50 -22.13
C GLY A 168 16.81 13.98 -20.66
N GLY A 169 16.55 13.04 -19.75
CA GLY A 169 16.29 13.21 -18.32
C GLY A 169 15.81 11.88 -17.70
N PHE A 170 16.54 11.37 -16.71
CA PHE A 170 16.28 10.05 -16.12
C PHE A 170 15.03 10.03 -15.23
N VAL A 171 14.35 8.89 -15.21
CA VAL A 171 13.16 8.67 -14.37
C VAL A 171 13.46 8.81 -12.88
N GLU A 172 14.67 8.45 -12.44
CA GLU A 172 15.11 8.64 -11.05
C GLU A 172 14.97 10.09 -10.57
N TYR A 173 15.21 11.08 -11.44
CA TYR A 173 15.00 12.49 -11.09
C TYR A 173 13.53 12.85 -10.98
N MET A 174 12.67 12.23 -11.79
CA MET A 174 11.23 12.43 -11.69
C MET A 174 10.68 11.87 -10.38
N VAL A 175 11.15 10.69 -9.97
CA VAL A 175 10.80 10.07 -8.68
C VAL A 175 11.22 10.96 -7.51
N LYS A 176 12.45 11.50 -7.56
CA LYS A 176 12.97 12.45 -6.57
C LYS A 176 12.10 13.70 -6.47
N ASP A 177 11.84 14.37 -7.60
CA ASP A 177 11.09 15.63 -7.62
C ASP A 177 9.65 15.46 -7.12
N LEU A 178 8.98 14.37 -7.49
CA LEU A 178 7.65 14.02 -6.97
C LEU A 178 7.70 13.59 -5.49
N GLY A 179 8.81 13.00 -5.04
CA GLY A 179 9.05 12.69 -3.62
C GLY A 179 9.10 13.96 -2.78
N MET A 180 9.82 14.99 -3.24
CA MET A 180 9.84 16.29 -2.59
C MET A 180 8.45 16.94 -2.55
N ALA A 181 7.67 16.85 -3.65
CA ALA A 181 6.28 17.35 -3.69
C ALA A 181 5.36 16.72 -2.63
N LEU A 182 5.56 15.44 -2.34
CA LEU A 182 4.73 14.65 -1.42
C LEU A 182 5.23 14.68 0.03
N GLY A 183 6.23 15.52 0.34
CA GLY A 183 6.83 15.59 1.66
C GLY A 183 7.65 14.34 2.03
N ARG A 184 8.15 13.60 1.04
CA ARG A 184 8.92 12.36 1.19
C ARG A 184 10.43 12.52 0.94
N GLY A 185 10.94 13.76 0.86
CA GLY A 185 12.37 14.05 0.99
C GLY A 185 12.52 14.86 2.27
N VAL A 186 13.33 14.50 3.26
CA VAL A 186 14.65 13.84 3.24
C VAL A 186 14.70 12.85 4.42
N GLU A 187 14.79 11.54 4.14
CA GLU A 187 15.53 10.64 5.04
C GLU A 187 17.01 10.97 4.77
N GLU A 188 17.82 11.22 5.82
CA GLU A 188 19.21 11.78 5.82
C GLU A 188 19.38 13.29 6.09
N ALA A 189 18.50 13.89 6.90
CA ALA A 189 18.91 15.04 7.72
C ALA A 189 19.00 14.57 9.17
N GLU A 190 20.23 14.49 9.65
CA GLU A 190 20.57 14.19 11.04
C GLU A 190 19.75 15.06 12.01
N GLU A 191 19.50 14.50 13.18
CA GLU A 191 18.98 15.17 14.37
C GLU A 191 19.75 16.48 14.60
N GLU A 192 19.18 17.61 14.19
CA GLU A 192 19.59 18.92 14.70
C GLU A 192 18.63 19.27 15.84
N GLU A 193 19.23 19.44 17.02
CA GLU A 193 18.61 19.72 18.31
C GLU A 193 17.59 20.87 18.20
N GLU A 194 16.42 20.67 18.80
CA GLU A 194 15.43 21.73 19.01
C GLU A 194 16.01 22.73 20.01
N ASP A 195 16.61 23.81 19.52
CA ASP A 195 16.75 25.04 20.29
C ASP A 195 15.45 25.84 20.20
N ASP A 196 14.85 26.08 21.37
CA ASP A 196 13.69 26.93 21.60
C ASP A 196 13.95 28.36 21.12
N ASP A 197 13.44 28.75 19.95
CA ASP A 197 13.17 30.15 19.64
C ASP A 197 11.85 30.29 18.87
N ASP A 198 10.96 31.06 19.50
CA ASP A 198 9.51 31.09 19.35
C ASP A 198 9.07 32.13 18.30
N ASP A 199 9.54 32.02 17.06
CA ASP A 199 9.08 32.91 15.97
C ASP A 199 9.10 32.24 14.58
N ALA A 200 7.90 32.13 13.98
CA ALA A 200 7.61 31.82 12.57
C ALA A 200 7.70 30.36 12.05
N LYS A 201 6.97 29.41 12.64
CA LYS A 201 6.49 28.22 11.90
C LYS A 201 5.19 28.54 11.14
N GLU A 202 5.30 29.13 9.97
CA GLU A 202 4.20 29.20 9.00
C GLU A 202 3.92 27.77 8.50
N LYS A 203 3.00 27.05 9.17
CA LYS A 203 2.49 25.75 8.74
C LYS A 203 1.73 25.97 7.42
N GLY A 204 2.43 25.84 6.29
CA GLY A 204 1.83 25.88 4.96
C GLY A 204 0.68 24.88 4.85
N ALA A 205 -0.40 25.28 4.15
CA ALA A 205 -1.56 24.44 3.92
C ALA A 205 -1.15 23.09 3.31
N VAL A 206 -1.62 21.98 3.89
CA VAL A 206 -1.38 20.63 3.34
C VAL A 206 -2.11 20.52 2.01
N VAL A 207 -1.36 20.58 0.91
CA VAL A 207 -1.91 20.42 -0.44
C VAL A 207 -2.04 18.94 -0.74
N VAL A 208 -3.27 18.46 -0.92
CA VAL A 208 -3.54 17.07 -1.32
C VAL A 208 -3.26 16.93 -2.81
N LEU A 209 -2.24 16.14 -3.17
CA LEU A 209 -1.75 15.98 -4.54
C LEU A 209 -1.97 14.53 -5.06
N PRO A 210 -3.23 14.11 -5.32
CA PRO A 210 -3.54 12.71 -5.65
C PRO A 210 -2.89 12.29 -6.98
N GLY A 211 -2.87 13.19 -7.98
CA GLY A 211 -2.20 12.93 -9.26
C GLY A 211 -0.70 12.72 -9.08
N ALA A 212 -0.02 13.60 -8.34
CA ALA A 212 1.42 13.46 -8.10
C ALA A 212 1.78 12.15 -7.38
N ALA A 213 0.97 11.73 -6.40
CA ALA A 213 1.12 10.45 -5.72
C ALA A 213 1.00 9.26 -6.69
N LEU A 214 0.00 9.28 -7.57
CA LEU A 214 -0.17 8.26 -8.60
C LEU A 214 1.00 8.25 -9.60
N PHE A 215 1.38 9.41 -10.15
CA PHE A 215 2.46 9.51 -11.11
C PHE A 215 3.78 9.00 -10.53
N GLN A 216 4.07 9.33 -9.26
CA GLN A 216 5.26 8.84 -8.57
C GLN A 216 5.29 7.30 -8.54
N LYS A 217 4.14 6.65 -8.28
CA LYS A 217 4.06 5.19 -8.26
C LYS A 217 4.27 4.57 -9.65
N LEU A 218 3.80 5.21 -10.72
CA LEU A 218 4.06 4.75 -12.09
C LEU A 218 5.54 4.82 -12.44
N PHE A 219 6.22 5.93 -12.10
CA PHE A 219 7.65 6.08 -12.31
C PHE A 219 8.49 5.16 -11.41
N LEU A 220 8.09 4.93 -10.16
CA LEU A 220 8.69 3.89 -9.30
C LEU A 220 8.51 2.49 -9.90
N GLY A 221 7.38 2.24 -10.57
CA GLY A 221 7.17 1.03 -11.35
C GLY A 221 8.24 0.84 -12.43
N MET A 222 8.69 1.90 -13.08
CA MET A 222 9.82 1.81 -14.03
C MET A 222 11.11 1.41 -13.31
N VAL A 223 11.46 2.10 -12.22
CA VAL A 223 12.67 1.81 -11.42
C VAL A 223 12.68 0.35 -10.95
N ALA A 224 11.56 -0.14 -10.41
CA ALA A 224 11.41 -1.51 -9.95
C ALA A 224 11.57 -2.56 -11.06
N ASN A 225 11.34 -2.19 -12.33
CA ASN A 225 11.53 -3.06 -13.49
C ASN A 225 12.91 -2.89 -14.16
N GLY A 226 13.85 -2.17 -13.53
CA GLY A 226 15.18 -1.91 -14.09
C GLY A 226 15.23 -0.80 -15.15
N ASP A 227 14.11 -0.08 -15.35
CA ASP A 227 13.96 0.98 -16.36
C ASP A 227 14.31 2.38 -15.83
N GLY A 228 14.94 2.49 -14.64
CA GLY A 228 15.21 3.77 -13.97
C GLY A 228 16.09 4.75 -14.78
N LYS A 229 16.93 4.20 -15.67
CA LYS A 229 17.81 4.98 -16.57
C LYS A 229 17.19 5.31 -17.93
N LEU A 230 15.94 4.94 -18.16
CA LEU A 230 15.21 5.36 -19.35
C LEU A 230 14.71 6.81 -19.21
N GLY A 231 14.34 7.42 -20.34
CA GLY A 231 13.61 8.68 -20.33
C GLY A 231 12.18 8.51 -19.79
N MET A 232 11.58 9.60 -19.32
CA MET A 232 10.23 9.62 -18.72
C MET A 232 9.16 9.01 -19.64
N GLN A 233 9.33 9.12 -20.95
CA GLN A 233 8.43 8.54 -21.95
C GLN A 233 8.35 7.02 -21.90
N GLY A 234 9.31 6.36 -21.22
CA GLY A 234 9.26 4.94 -20.90
C GLY A 234 8.11 4.55 -19.97
N VAL A 235 7.41 5.49 -19.33
CA VAL A 235 6.26 5.16 -18.46
C VAL A 235 5.15 4.40 -19.20
N ILE A 236 5.10 4.52 -20.53
CA ILE A 236 4.22 3.71 -21.38
C ILE A 236 4.41 2.20 -21.17
N THR A 237 5.63 1.74 -20.86
CA THR A 237 5.90 0.32 -20.60
C THR A 237 5.21 -0.17 -19.33
N VAL A 238 5.11 0.66 -18.30
CA VAL A 238 4.39 0.35 -17.05
C VAL A 238 2.90 0.24 -17.33
N ILE A 239 2.34 1.20 -18.06
CA ILE A 239 0.92 1.20 -18.46
C ILE A 239 0.60 -0.04 -19.31
N GLU A 240 1.45 -0.37 -20.28
CA GLU A 240 1.26 -1.56 -21.11
C GLU A 240 1.42 -2.87 -20.32
N ARG A 241 2.35 -2.95 -19.35
CA ARG A 241 2.48 -4.11 -18.46
C ARG A 241 1.22 -4.29 -17.61
N MET A 242 0.67 -3.21 -17.06
CA MET A 242 -0.59 -3.24 -16.31
C MET A 242 -1.77 -3.73 -17.17
N ASN A 243 -1.74 -3.43 -18.47
CA ASN A 243 -2.76 -3.84 -19.43
C ASN A 243 -2.47 -5.19 -20.13
N GLY A 244 -1.34 -5.85 -19.83
CA GLY A 244 -0.93 -7.07 -20.52
C GLY A 244 -0.58 -6.88 -22.00
N LEU A 245 -0.33 -5.65 -22.44
CA LEU A 245 -0.03 -5.27 -23.83
C LEU A 245 1.46 -5.44 -24.16
N TYR A 246 2.35 -5.38 -23.17
CA TYR A 246 3.81 -5.42 -23.36
C TYR A 246 4.31 -6.67 -24.11
N PHE A 247 3.60 -7.80 -23.97
CA PHE A 247 3.98 -9.07 -24.61
C PHE A 247 3.46 -9.25 -26.04
N ARG A 248 2.51 -8.42 -26.50
CA ARG A 248 2.01 -8.47 -27.88
C ARG A 248 3.05 -7.97 -28.89
N ASP A 249 3.83 -6.97 -28.53
CA ASP A 249 4.84 -6.35 -29.42
C ASP A 249 6.14 -7.17 -29.54
N LEU A 250 6.45 -8.03 -28.55
CA LEU A 250 7.61 -8.94 -28.59
C LEU A 250 7.33 -10.26 -29.34
N GLY A 251 6.13 -10.42 -29.93
CA GLY A 251 5.70 -11.67 -30.57
C GLY A 251 5.45 -12.82 -29.58
N ILE A 252 5.54 -12.58 -28.26
CA ILE A 252 5.34 -13.59 -27.22
C ILE A 252 3.87 -13.59 -26.81
N ARG A 253 3.05 -14.39 -27.49
CA ARG A 253 1.69 -14.68 -26.99
C ARG A 253 1.81 -15.56 -25.74
N LEU A 254 1.56 -15.00 -24.56
CA LEU A 254 1.27 -15.82 -23.37
C LEU A 254 -0.07 -16.52 -23.58
N TRP A 255 -0.03 -17.82 -23.83
CA TRP A 255 -1.22 -18.67 -23.92
C TRP A 255 -1.77 -18.95 -22.52
N CYS A 256 -3.05 -18.67 -22.32
CA CYS A 256 -3.85 -19.24 -21.24
C CYS A 256 -3.93 -20.76 -21.47
N LEU A 257 -3.56 -21.55 -20.46
CA LEU A 257 -3.53 -23.03 -20.54
C LEU A 257 -4.93 -23.67 -20.35
N CYS A 258 -5.97 -23.00 -20.83
CA CYS A 258 -7.33 -23.54 -20.93
C CYS A 258 -7.87 -23.22 -22.34
N CYS A 259 -8.06 -24.27 -23.14
CA CYS A 259 -8.62 -24.31 -24.50
C CYS A 259 -7.60 -24.43 -25.66
N GLU A 260 -8.02 -25.25 -26.63
CA GLU A 260 -7.23 -26.01 -27.58
C GLU A 260 -6.56 -25.21 -28.72
N MET A 261 -5.37 -25.70 -29.11
CA MET A 261 -4.77 -25.78 -30.44
C MET A 261 -5.00 -24.64 -31.47
N VAL A 262 -3.95 -23.86 -31.80
CA VAL A 262 -3.46 -23.59 -33.19
C VAL A 262 -2.01 -23.03 -33.11
N LEU A 263 -1.10 -23.68 -33.84
CA LEU A 263 0.27 -23.26 -34.16
C LEU A 263 0.27 -22.23 -35.28
N LEU A 264 1.03 -21.14 -35.13
CA LEU A 264 1.71 -20.41 -36.22
C LEU A 264 2.79 -19.53 -35.58
N CYS A 265 4.06 -19.89 -35.76
CA CYS A 265 5.23 -19.11 -35.37
C CYS A 265 6.09 -18.95 -36.63
N GLU A 266 6.00 -17.79 -37.29
CA GLU A 266 6.96 -17.37 -38.30
C GLU A 266 7.95 -16.38 -37.68
N SER A 267 9.17 -16.88 -37.44
CA SER A 267 10.45 -16.21 -37.65
C SER A 267 10.54 -14.68 -37.46
N GLN A 268 10.63 -14.18 -36.21
CA GLN A 268 11.22 -12.85 -35.92
C GLN A 268 12.03 -12.75 -34.61
N LEU A 269 12.38 -13.88 -33.96
CA LEU A 269 13.12 -13.89 -32.69
C LEU A 269 14.66 -13.97 -32.81
N LEU A 270 15.23 -13.87 -34.02
CA LEU A 270 16.65 -14.13 -34.25
C LEU A 270 17.59 -12.92 -34.18
N ASP A 271 17.10 -11.69 -33.96
CA ASP A 271 17.96 -10.49 -33.94
C ASP A 271 18.25 -9.90 -32.55
N ILE A 272 17.69 -10.42 -31.46
CA ILE A 272 17.87 -9.85 -30.10
C ILE A 272 18.96 -10.56 -29.28
N TYR A 273 19.44 -11.75 -29.67
CA TYR A 273 20.38 -12.57 -28.87
C TYR A 273 21.66 -13.01 -29.59
N LYS A 274 22.31 -12.11 -30.34
CA LYS A 274 23.62 -12.38 -30.96
C LYS A 274 24.85 -12.59 -30.04
N PRO A 275 24.87 -12.31 -28.72
CA PRO A 275 26.08 -12.56 -27.93
C PRO A 275 26.14 -13.92 -27.21
N PHE A 276 25.08 -14.75 -27.26
CA PHE A 276 25.08 -16.06 -26.61
C PHE A 276 24.78 -17.14 -27.64
N HIS A 277 25.82 -17.83 -28.14
CA HIS A 277 25.74 -18.97 -29.04
C HIS A 277 24.89 -20.11 -28.45
N LEU A 278 23.57 -20.04 -28.60
CA LEU A 278 22.62 -21.09 -28.21
C LEU A 278 22.03 -21.72 -29.47
N SER A 279 22.39 -22.97 -29.76
CA SER A 279 21.78 -23.78 -30.81
C SER A 279 20.61 -24.59 -30.23
N LEU A 280 19.39 -24.38 -30.74
CA LEU A 280 18.22 -25.22 -30.44
C LEU A 280 18.12 -26.37 -31.47
N SER A 281 18.05 -27.61 -30.99
CA SER A 281 17.73 -28.79 -31.79
C SER A 281 16.40 -29.38 -31.29
N LEU A 282 15.44 -29.51 -32.20
CA LEU A 282 14.16 -30.18 -31.97
C LEU A 282 14.19 -31.57 -32.63
N SER A 283 13.93 -32.61 -31.87
CA SER A 283 13.70 -33.97 -32.38
C SER A 283 12.36 -34.48 -31.87
N LEU A 284 11.48 -34.90 -32.79
CA LEU A 284 10.14 -35.42 -32.50
C LEU A 284 10.18 -36.96 -32.52
N SER A 285 9.92 -37.60 -31.38
CA SER A 285 9.63 -39.04 -31.31
C SER A 285 8.12 -39.28 -31.37
N PRO A 286 7.60 -40.27 -32.11
CA PRO A 286 6.16 -40.39 -32.35
C PRO A 286 5.34 -40.86 -31.15
N HIS A 287 5.94 -41.32 -30.03
CA HIS A 287 5.19 -42.10 -29.03
C HIS A 287 5.23 -41.62 -27.57
N PHE A 288 5.88 -40.50 -27.24
CA PHE A 288 5.72 -39.87 -25.91
C PHE A 288 5.94 -38.35 -26.01
N LYS A 289 4.94 -37.56 -25.58
CA LYS A 289 5.07 -36.08 -25.45
C LYS A 289 5.82 -35.77 -24.15
N ILE A 290 7.15 -35.73 -24.21
CA ILE A 290 8.00 -35.07 -23.21
C ILE A 290 8.79 -33.98 -23.94
N LEU A 291 8.63 -32.72 -23.55
CA LEU A 291 9.55 -31.65 -23.92
C LEU A 291 10.72 -31.72 -22.94
N SER A 292 11.86 -32.26 -23.40
CA SER A 292 13.12 -32.16 -22.66
C SER A 292 13.77 -30.83 -22.99
N LEU A 293 13.86 -29.93 -22.02
CA LEU A 293 14.69 -28.72 -22.12
C LEU A 293 16.07 -29.05 -21.54
N SER A 294 17.04 -29.35 -22.41
CA SER A 294 18.42 -29.57 -21.97
C SER A 294 19.20 -28.26 -22.08
N LEU A 295 19.48 -27.60 -20.95
CA LEU A 295 20.47 -26.53 -20.88
C LEU A 295 21.87 -27.16 -20.96
N LEU A 296 22.57 -26.98 -22.08
CA LEU A 296 24.00 -27.24 -22.17
C LEU A 296 24.74 -26.01 -21.63
N ILE A 297 25.05 -26.00 -20.33
CA ILE A 297 26.05 -25.11 -19.77
C ILE A 297 27.42 -25.75 -20.02
N PRO A 298 28.37 -25.10 -20.70
CA PRO A 298 29.72 -25.63 -20.82
C PRO A 298 30.41 -25.50 -19.46
N HIS A 299 30.47 -26.59 -18.69
CA HIS A 299 31.36 -26.68 -17.54
C HIS A 299 32.76 -27.11 -17.99
N SER A 300 33.77 -26.38 -17.51
CA SER A 300 35.19 -26.74 -17.58
C SER A 300 35.44 -28.13 -16.99
N PRO A 301 36.41 -28.91 -17.50
CA PRO A 301 36.63 -30.27 -17.05
C PRO A 301 37.48 -30.28 -15.77
N ARG A 302 36.88 -30.69 -14.65
CA ARG A 302 37.55 -31.49 -13.59
C ARG A 302 36.52 -31.98 -12.58
N GLU A 303 36.62 -33.29 -12.30
CA GLU A 303 36.00 -34.04 -11.19
C GLU A 303 34.55 -34.54 -11.38
N MET A 304 34.45 -35.75 -11.97
CA MET A 304 33.33 -36.68 -11.81
C MET A 304 33.69 -37.72 -10.75
N ALA A 305 32.85 -37.87 -9.72
CA ALA A 305 32.75 -39.08 -8.91
C ALA A 305 31.34 -39.27 -8.31
N LEU A 306 30.71 -40.41 -8.66
CA LEU A 306 29.66 -41.21 -7.99
C LEU A 306 28.41 -40.52 -7.41
N GLY A 307 27.21 -40.76 -7.96
CA GLY A 307 26.21 -41.75 -7.47
C GLY A 307 24.93 -41.00 -7.02
N ALA A 308 23.68 -41.44 -7.11
CA ALA A 308 23.03 -42.75 -7.29
C ALA A 308 21.57 -42.55 -7.82
N GLN A 309 20.96 -43.63 -8.30
CA GLN A 309 19.59 -43.75 -8.86
C GLN A 309 18.47 -43.61 -7.81
N ILE A 310 17.29 -43.11 -8.23
CA ILE A 310 15.99 -43.41 -7.59
C ILE A 310 14.97 -43.75 -8.68
N GLY A 311 14.26 -44.87 -8.47
CA GLY A 311 13.48 -45.60 -9.46
C GLY A 311 12.00 -45.24 -9.62
N THR A 312 11.39 -45.93 -10.56
CA THR A 312 10.01 -45.84 -11.05
C THR A 312 9.08 -46.87 -10.42
N LEU A 313 7.82 -46.49 -10.12
CA LEU A 313 6.69 -47.42 -9.88
C LEU A 313 5.46 -47.00 -10.74
N PRO A 314 4.68 -47.96 -11.30
CA PRO A 314 3.60 -47.66 -12.25
C PRO A 314 2.21 -47.62 -11.60
N ILE A 315 1.28 -46.87 -12.21
CA ILE A 315 -0.16 -46.88 -11.90
C ILE A 315 -0.94 -47.35 -13.14
N GLN A 316 -1.84 -48.33 -12.96
CA GLN A 316 -2.78 -48.86 -13.97
C GLN A 316 -4.12 -48.08 -13.98
N PRO A 317 -4.90 -48.11 -15.10
CA PRO A 317 -6.13 -47.34 -15.25
C PRO A 317 -7.38 -48.14 -14.87
N PHE A 318 -8.45 -47.45 -14.47
CA PHE A 318 -9.79 -48.05 -14.33
C PHE A 318 -10.84 -47.29 -15.15
N SER A 319 -11.71 -48.07 -15.77
CA SER A 319 -12.80 -47.71 -16.68
C SER A 319 -14.18 -47.61 -15.97
N THR A 320 -14.99 -46.67 -16.45
CA THR A 320 -16.48 -46.57 -16.51
C THR A 320 -17.36 -47.54 -15.70
N LEU A 321 -18.32 -46.99 -14.94
CA LEU A 321 -19.66 -47.58 -14.78
C LEU A 321 -20.71 -46.57 -14.27
N ASN A 322 -21.92 -46.74 -14.78
CA ASN A 322 -23.15 -45.97 -14.61
C ASN A 322 -24.09 -46.73 -13.64
N ARG A 323 -24.80 -46.09 -12.70
CA ARG A 323 -26.16 -46.45 -12.20
C ARG A 323 -26.63 -45.66 -10.97
N HIS A 324 -27.93 -45.34 -10.99
CA HIS A 324 -28.80 -44.93 -9.87
C HIS A 324 -28.80 -45.91 -8.68
N SER A 325 -28.97 -45.38 -7.45
CA SER A 325 -30.05 -45.74 -6.50
C SER A 325 -29.89 -45.08 -5.12
N ASP A 326 -31.04 -44.84 -4.50
CA ASP A 326 -31.38 -44.38 -3.15
C ASP A 326 -30.38 -44.57 -2.00
N SER A 327 -30.37 -43.59 -1.08
CA SER A 327 -30.46 -43.81 0.38
C SER A 327 -30.76 -42.51 1.12
N ALA A 328 -32.01 -42.39 1.57
CA ALA A 328 -32.42 -41.49 2.64
C ALA A 328 -32.08 -42.11 4.00
N LEU A 329 -31.53 -41.34 4.95
CA LEU A 329 -31.81 -41.43 6.40
C LEU A 329 -30.90 -40.50 7.22
N LEU A 330 -31.49 -39.93 8.27
CA LEU A 330 -30.90 -39.19 9.40
C LEU A 330 -30.71 -37.67 9.24
N LEU A 331 -31.78 -36.92 9.54
CA LEU A 331 -31.86 -36.03 10.72
C LEU A 331 -33.17 -35.22 10.66
N ARG A 332 -34.23 -35.78 11.24
CA ARG A 332 -35.38 -35.00 11.73
C ARG A 332 -34.96 -34.45 13.08
N HIS A 333 -34.97 -33.14 13.29
CA HIS A 333 -35.33 -32.52 14.58
C HIS A 333 -36.03 -31.17 14.35
N ASN A 334 -37.02 -30.92 15.20
CA ASN A 334 -38.21 -30.11 14.99
C ASN A 334 -38.07 -28.73 15.68
N PRO A 335 -38.36 -27.58 15.04
CA PRO A 335 -38.18 -26.26 15.62
C PRO A 335 -39.45 -25.76 16.30
N GLN A 336 -39.79 -26.26 17.49
CA GLN A 336 -40.85 -25.69 18.33
C GLN A 336 -40.58 -25.96 19.81
N THR A 337 -39.74 -25.15 20.46
CA THR A 337 -39.83 -24.92 21.91
C THR A 337 -39.14 -23.62 22.25
N LEU A 338 -39.91 -22.53 22.44
CA LEU A 338 -39.64 -21.42 23.37
C LEU A 338 -40.72 -20.35 23.19
N LEU A 339 -41.94 -20.72 23.57
CA LEU A 339 -43.03 -19.79 23.81
C LEU A 339 -43.80 -20.29 25.02
N ARG A 340 -43.89 -19.43 26.05
CA ARG A 340 -44.60 -19.52 27.34
C ARG A 340 -43.75 -19.95 28.55
N LEU A 341 -43.54 -18.99 29.44
CA LEU A 341 -43.99 -18.99 30.86
C LEU A 341 -43.76 -17.56 31.41
N ARG A 342 -44.81 -16.74 31.41
CA ARG A 342 -45.68 -16.38 32.56
C ARG A 342 -45.09 -15.38 33.56
N SER A 343 -45.82 -14.27 33.65
CA SER A 343 -45.83 -13.22 34.66
C SER A 343 -46.18 -13.70 36.07
N ASN A 344 -45.46 -13.21 37.09
CA ASN A 344 -46.01 -12.68 38.35
C ASN A 344 -44.91 -12.02 39.22
N PRO A 345 -45.25 -11.18 40.23
CA PRO A 345 -44.56 -9.91 40.47
C PRO A 345 -43.93 -9.80 41.88
N ARG A 346 -43.21 -8.69 42.08
CA ARG A 346 -42.74 -8.14 43.38
C ARG A 346 -41.75 -8.99 44.17
N ARG A 347 -40.45 -8.69 44.01
CA ARG A 347 -39.48 -8.76 45.10
C ARG A 347 -38.95 -7.36 45.41
N ARG A 348 -39.01 -7.03 46.70
CA ARG A 348 -38.66 -5.75 47.33
C ARG A 348 -37.22 -5.37 47.05
N PHE A 349 -37.00 -4.09 46.72
CA PHE A 349 -35.69 -3.44 46.73
C PHE A 349 -35.08 -3.51 48.13
N GLY A 350 -33.92 -4.16 48.24
CA GLY A 350 -33.04 -4.14 49.40
C GLY A 350 -31.85 -3.23 49.13
N SER A 351 -31.74 -2.21 49.98
CA SER A 351 -30.66 -1.23 50.21
C SER A 351 -29.32 -1.38 49.47
N ALA A 352 -28.94 -0.25 48.85
CA ALA A 352 -27.60 0.32 48.71
C ALA A 352 -26.41 -0.53 49.22
N ARG A 353 -25.62 -1.04 48.27
CA ARG A 353 -24.22 -1.42 48.51
C ARG A 353 -23.29 -0.65 47.57
N SER A 354 -22.50 0.23 48.22
CA SER A 354 -21.15 0.72 47.90
C SER A 354 -20.87 1.38 46.54
N ALA A 355 -21.07 2.70 46.48
CA ALA A 355 -20.49 3.60 45.47
C ALA A 355 -18.96 3.51 45.25
N PRO A 356 -18.11 3.14 46.24
CA PRO A 356 -16.65 3.04 46.01
C PRO A 356 -16.23 1.89 45.09
N ALA A 357 -16.92 0.74 45.13
CA ALA A 357 -16.61 -0.42 44.29
C ALA A 357 -16.97 -0.17 42.81
N LEU A 358 -18.06 0.58 42.57
CA LEU A 358 -18.47 0.99 41.23
C LEU A 358 -17.49 2.00 40.62
N LEU A 359 -16.92 2.90 41.43
CA LEU A 359 -15.89 3.85 40.99
C LEU A 359 -14.57 3.15 40.66
N ALA A 360 -14.13 2.19 41.49
CA ALA A 360 -12.90 1.42 41.25
C ALA A 360 -13.01 0.52 40.00
N ALA A 361 -14.16 -0.15 39.80
CA ALA A 361 -14.44 -0.92 38.60
C ALA A 361 -14.49 -0.02 37.35
N ARG A 362 -15.07 1.18 37.44
CA ARG A 362 -15.06 2.18 36.35
C ARG A 362 -13.66 2.70 36.04
N ALA A 363 -12.82 2.94 37.04
CA ALA A 363 -11.44 3.41 36.83
C ALA A 363 -10.58 2.32 36.15
N SER A 364 -10.68 1.07 36.59
CA SER A 364 -9.99 -0.08 35.97
C SER A 364 -10.50 -0.37 34.55
N ALA A 365 -11.80 -0.20 34.29
CA ALA A 365 -12.37 -0.33 32.95
C ALA A 365 -11.92 0.82 32.04
N SER A 366 -11.83 2.04 32.56
CA SER A 366 -11.33 3.22 31.84
C SER A 366 -9.86 3.07 31.44
N SER A 367 -8.99 2.53 32.31
CA SER A 367 -7.59 2.29 31.98
C SER A 367 -7.42 1.16 30.95
N SER A 368 -8.24 0.10 31.01
CA SER A 368 -8.21 -0.97 30.00
C SER A 368 -8.73 -0.49 28.65
N LYS A 369 -9.76 0.35 28.63
CA LYS A 369 -10.30 0.95 27.40
C LYS A 369 -9.30 1.88 26.73
N GLU A 370 -8.59 2.68 27.52
CA GLU A 370 -7.53 3.56 27.04
C GLU A 370 -6.37 2.79 26.40
N LEU A 371 -5.94 1.70 27.04
CA LEU A 371 -4.90 0.80 26.51
C LEU A 371 -5.27 0.24 25.12
N VAL A 372 -6.50 -0.24 24.96
CA VAL A 372 -7.00 -0.78 23.67
C VAL A 372 -7.09 0.32 22.61
N LEU A 373 -7.62 1.49 22.97
CA LEU A 373 -7.86 2.56 21.99
C LEU A 373 -6.62 3.38 21.63
N ARG A 374 -5.53 3.26 22.39
CA ARG A 374 -4.28 4.00 22.15
C ARG A 374 -3.77 3.81 20.72
N ASP A 375 -3.61 2.56 20.28
CA ASP A 375 -3.06 2.27 18.95
C ASP A 375 -3.97 2.76 17.82
N PHE A 376 -5.29 2.82 18.05
CA PHE A 376 -6.23 3.41 17.10
C PHE A 376 -6.09 4.93 17.02
N ARG A 377 -5.90 5.62 18.15
CA ARG A 377 -5.66 7.07 18.15
C ARG A 377 -4.36 7.44 17.46
N ASP A 378 -3.33 6.62 17.66
CA ASP A 378 -2.01 6.79 17.05
C ASP A 378 -1.99 6.34 15.56
N LYS A 379 -3.12 5.84 15.03
CA LYS A 379 -3.27 5.29 13.68
C LYS A 379 -2.31 4.15 13.37
N LYS A 380 -2.03 3.33 14.38
CA LYS A 380 -1.06 2.24 14.38
C LYS A 380 -1.69 0.88 14.68
N ALA A 381 -3.01 0.81 14.82
CA ALA A 381 -3.67 -0.45 15.15
C ALA A 381 -3.54 -1.47 14.01
N LEU A 382 -2.94 -2.60 14.32
CA LEU A 382 -2.89 -3.83 13.52
C LEU A 382 -3.54 -4.95 14.33
N LYS A 383 -4.72 -5.41 13.88
CA LYS A 383 -5.48 -6.50 14.50
C LYS A 383 -5.39 -7.76 13.64
N ILE A 384 -4.86 -8.86 14.20
CA ILE A 384 -4.82 -10.15 13.50
C ILE A 384 -6.03 -10.99 13.89
N ILE A 385 -6.78 -11.46 12.89
CA ILE A 385 -8.11 -12.06 13.04
C ILE A 385 -8.05 -13.56 12.75
N SER A 386 -8.24 -14.39 13.78
CA SER A 386 -8.31 -15.85 13.63
C SER A 386 -9.61 -16.30 12.95
N GLY A 387 -10.70 -15.57 13.20
CA GLY A 387 -12.03 -15.81 12.62
C GLY A 387 -13.06 -16.25 13.66
N LEU A 388 -14.29 -15.76 13.52
CA LEU A 388 -15.37 -15.93 14.49
C LEU A 388 -15.81 -17.39 14.69
N GLN A 389 -15.69 -18.23 13.66
CA GLN A 389 -16.05 -19.66 13.69
C GLN A 389 -14.86 -20.59 13.96
N ASN A 390 -13.67 -20.04 14.23
CA ASN A 390 -12.48 -20.84 14.45
C ASN A 390 -12.33 -21.20 15.94
N PHE A 391 -12.79 -22.40 16.30
CA PHE A 391 -12.66 -22.96 17.65
C PHE A 391 -11.56 -24.02 17.78
N ASP A 392 -10.72 -24.16 16.74
CA ASP A 392 -9.55 -25.04 16.77
C ASP A 392 -8.44 -24.38 17.62
N LYS A 393 -8.18 -24.97 18.80
CA LYS A 393 -7.21 -24.45 19.77
C LYS A 393 -5.81 -24.33 19.19
N ASP A 394 -5.37 -25.30 18.40
CA ASP A 394 -4.00 -25.32 17.84
C ASP A 394 -3.83 -24.24 16.78
N ARG A 395 -4.86 -24.06 15.94
CA ARG A 395 -4.88 -23.00 14.93
C ARG A 395 -4.99 -21.63 15.55
N VAL A 396 -5.83 -21.45 16.57
CA VAL A 396 -5.95 -20.19 17.31
C VAL A 396 -4.62 -19.85 17.98
N ALA A 397 -3.97 -20.81 18.66
CA ALA A 397 -2.65 -20.61 19.26
C ALA A 397 -1.61 -20.15 18.22
N SER A 398 -1.60 -20.77 17.04
CA SER A 398 -0.72 -20.39 15.93
C SER A 398 -0.91 -18.93 15.50
N VAL A 399 -2.16 -18.49 15.35
CA VAL A 399 -2.50 -17.11 14.98
C VAL A 399 -2.11 -16.13 16.08
N VAL A 400 -2.34 -16.47 17.36
CA VAL A 400 -1.98 -15.63 18.51
C VAL A 400 -0.47 -15.45 18.60
N ILE A 401 0.30 -16.54 18.45
CA ILE A 401 1.77 -16.50 18.42
C ILE A 401 2.26 -15.64 17.26
N ALA A 402 1.66 -15.80 16.07
CA ALA A 402 2.02 -15.01 14.91
C ALA A 402 1.71 -13.52 15.09
N ALA A 403 0.59 -13.18 15.73
CA ALA A 403 0.24 -11.81 16.06
C ALA A 403 1.28 -11.18 17.01
N ASP A 404 1.61 -11.84 18.13
CA ASP A 404 2.55 -11.32 19.13
C ASP A 404 3.96 -11.15 18.55
N GLN A 405 4.50 -12.18 17.89
CA GLN A 405 5.86 -12.16 17.37
C GLN A 405 5.99 -11.34 16.07
N GLY A 406 4.91 -11.22 15.31
CA GLY A 406 4.87 -10.42 14.08
C GLY A 406 4.72 -8.91 14.31
N GLY A 407 4.51 -8.47 15.55
CA GLY A 407 4.36 -7.04 15.86
C GLY A 407 2.94 -6.49 15.62
N ALA A 408 1.92 -7.34 15.74
CA ALA A 408 0.55 -6.87 15.80
C ALA A 408 0.31 -6.11 17.12
N THR A 409 -0.73 -5.28 17.11
CA THR A 409 -1.17 -4.55 18.31
C THR A 409 -2.31 -5.26 19.03
N HIS A 410 -3.10 -6.05 18.30
CA HIS A 410 -4.32 -6.69 18.81
C HIS A 410 -4.47 -8.07 18.17
N VAL A 411 -5.12 -8.98 18.88
CA VAL A 411 -5.56 -10.28 18.34
C VAL A 411 -7.06 -10.43 18.49
N ASP A 412 -7.71 -11.01 17.48
CA ASP A 412 -9.15 -11.25 17.45
C ASP A 412 -9.46 -12.72 17.23
N ILE A 413 -10.21 -13.30 18.18
CA ILE A 413 -10.52 -14.72 18.24
C ILE A 413 -12.03 -14.94 18.39
N ALA A 414 -12.48 -16.18 18.16
CA ALA A 414 -13.85 -16.56 18.43
C ALA A 414 -14.21 -16.34 19.91
N CYS A 415 -15.45 -15.91 20.16
CA CYS A 415 -15.93 -15.64 21.52
C CYS A 415 -16.15 -16.93 22.32
N ASP A 416 -15.09 -17.42 22.95
CA ASP A 416 -15.07 -18.60 23.81
C ASP A 416 -14.15 -18.41 25.02
N GLN A 417 -14.59 -18.88 26.18
CA GLN A 417 -13.88 -18.68 27.44
C GLN A 417 -12.51 -19.40 27.46
N GLU A 418 -12.43 -20.59 26.89
CA GLU A 418 -11.21 -21.40 26.89
C GLU A 418 -10.19 -20.86 25.88
N LEU A 419 -10.65 -20.34 24.74
CA LEU A 419 -9.78 -19.66 23.78
C LEU A 419 -9.19 -18.36 24.34
N VAL A 420 -9.95 -17.59 25.12
CA VAL A 420 -9.42 -16.38 25.78
C VAL A 420 -8.33 -16.75 26.78
N LYS A 421 -8.56 -17.77 27.63
CA LYS A 421 -7.54 -18.25 28.58
C LYS A 421 -6.28 -18.75 27.87
N LEU A 422 -6.46 -19.46 26.75
CA LEU A 422 -5.35 -19.90 25.91
C LEU A 422 -4.55 -18.72 25.38
N ALA A 423 -5.22 -17.72 24.78
CA ALA A 423 -4.56 -16.54 24.24
C ALA A 423 -3.82 -15.73 25.32
N MET A 424 -4.43 -15.56 26.51
CA MET A 424 -3.78 -14.90 27.66
C MET A 424 -2.48 -15.57 28.11
N ASN A 425 -2.33 -16.88 27.89
CA ASN A 425 -1.10 -17.61 28.20
C ASN A 425 -0.02 -17.45 27.12
N LEU A 426 -0.38 -17.00 25.92
CA LEU A 426 0.50 -16.95 24.74
C LEU A 426 0.92 -15.52 24.36
N THR A 427 0.14 -14.51 24.73
CA THR A 427 0.40 -13.12 24.33
C THR A 427 0.07 -12.12 25.45
N SER A 428 0.70 -10.95 25.35
CA SER A 428 0.36 -9.76 26.14
C SER A 428 -0.46 -8.73 25.36
N LEU A 429 -0.72 -9.00 24.07
CA LEU A 429 -1.54 -8.14 23.24
C LEU A 429 -2.99 -8.12 23.73
N PRO A 430 -3.68 -6.97 23.64
CA PRO A 430 -5.11 -6.92 23.88
C PRO A 430 -5.91 -7.93 23.04
N ILE A 431 -6.74 -8.70 23.74
CA ILE A 431 -7.56 -9.75 23.15
C ILE A 431 -8.96 -9.19 22.85
N CYS A 432 -9.29 -9.21 21.56
CA CYS A 432 -10.61 -8.99 21.02
C CYS A 432 -11.33 -10.33 20.85
N VAL A 433 -12.62 -10.38 21.18
CA VAL A 433 -13.47 -11.53 20.86
C VAL A 433 -14.64 -11.13 19.97
N SER A 434 -14.95 -11.96 18.99
CA SER A 434 -16.00 -11.69 18.00
C SER A 434 -17.22 -12.60 18.20
N SER A 435 -18.43 -12.03 18.20
CA SER A 435 -19.71 -12.76 18.28
C SER A 435 -20.87 -11.96 17.66
N VAL A 436 -21.95 -12.64 17.29
CA VAL A 436 -23.25 -12.00 16.96
C VAL A 436 -24.32 -12.23 18.05
N ASP A 437 -23.94 -12.88 19.16
CA ASP A 437 -24.77 -13.10 20.35
C ASP A 437 -24.23 -12.23 21.51
N PRO A 438 -24.97 -11.19 21.93
CA PRO A 438 -24.57 -10.30 23.04
C PRO A 438 -24.32 -11.03 24.37
N LEU A 439 -25.01 -12.14 24.62
CA LEU A 439 -24.88 -12.89 25.88
C LEU A 439 -23.59 -13.72 25.94
N ALA A 440 -23.02 -14.07 24.79
CA ALA A 440 -21.78 -14.85 24.72
C ALA A 440 -20.54 -14.06 25.21
N PHE A 441 -20.60 -12.72 25.22
CA PHE A 441 -19.44 -11.90 25.58
C PHE A 441 -19.11 -11.94 27.08
N ALA A 442 -20.11 -12.00 27.97
CA ALA A 442 -19.85 -11.88 29.41
C ALA A 442 -18.86 -12.95 29.95
N PRO A 443 -19.00 -14.25 29.62
CA PRO A 443 -18.01 -15.26 30.02
C PRO A 443 -16.61 -15.03 29.44
N ALA A 444 -16.50 -14.53 28.22
CA ALA A 444 -15.22 -14.26 27.56
C ALA A 444 -14.50 -13.05 28.18
N VAL A 445 -15.25 -12.02 28.56
CA VAL A 445 -14.74 -10.84 29.27
C VAL A 445 -14.29 -11.21 30.68
N GLU A 446 -15.05 -12.07 31.39
CA GLU A 446 -14.63 -12.62 32.68
C GLU A 446 -13.33 -13.43 32.59
N ALA A 447 -13.04 -14.04 31.43
CA ALA A 447 -11.78 -14.74 31.18
C ALA A 447 -10.60 -13.83 30.80
N GLY A 448 -10.85 -12.54 30.51
CA GLY A 448 -9.80 -11.56 30.24
C GLY A 448 -9.89 -10.83 28.90
N ALA A 449 -10.94 -11.04 28.09
CA ALA A 449 -11.11 -10.26 26.86
C ALA A 449 -11.29 -8.77 27.17
N GLN A 450 -10.54 -7.91 26.47
CA GLN A 450 -10.48 -6.46 26.72
C GLN A 450 -11.26 -5.66 25.66
N MET A 451 -11.59 -6.30 24.55
CA MET A 451 -12.33 -5.73 23.43
C MET A 451 -13.34 -6.76 22.92
N ILE A 452 -14.49 -6.29 22.45
CA ILE A 452 -15.52 -7.13 21.82
C ILE A 452 -15.85 -6.60 20.43
N GLU A 453 -16.17 -7.50 19.52
CA GLU A 453 -16.62 -7.17 18.17
C GLU A 453 -17.98 -7.82 17.90
N ILE A 454 -18.95 -7.00 17.48
CA ILE A 454 -20.18 -7.48 16.82
C ILE A 454 -19.90 -7.47 15.32
N GLY A 455 -19.65 -8.63 14.73
CA GLY A 455 -19.20 -8.62 13.34
C GLY A 455 -18.71 -9.94 12.76
N ASN A 456 -17.89 -9.80 11.72
CA ASN A 456 -17.34 -10.90 10.92
C ASN A 456 -18.43 -11.76 10.25
N TYR A 457 -19.31 -11.09 9.49
CA TYR A 457 -20.52 -11.67 8.93
C TYR A 457 -20.26 -12.61 7.74
N ASP A 458 -19.06 -12.57 7.16
CA ASP A 458 -18.63 -13.40 6.03
C ASP A 458 -19.02 -14.88 6.16
N SER A 459 -18.84 -15.45 7.35
CA SER A 459 -19.17 -16.86 7.65
C SER A 459 -20.68 -17.14 7.69
N PHE A 460 -21.49 -16.13 8.02
CA PHE A 460 -22.95 -16.24 8.07
C PHE A 460 -23.58 -16.08 6.69
N TYR A 461 -22.99 -15.28 5.80
CA TYR A 461 -23.45 -15.15 4.42
C TYR A 461 -23.37 -16.49 3.67
N GLU A 462 -22.38 -17.34 3.97
CA GLU A 462 -22.27 -18.70 3.42
C GLU A 462 -23.43 -19.60 3.83
N LEU A 463 -24.01 -19.34 5.01
CA LEU A 463 -25.20 -20.02 5.52
C LEU A 463 -26.50 -19.37 5.03
N GLY A 464 -26.42 -18.35 4.17
CA GLY A 464 -27.58 -17.59 3.67
C GLY A 464 -28.17 -16.62 4.70
N ILE A 465 -27.46 -16.35 5.79
CA ILE A 465 -27.90 -15.42 6.85
C ILE A 465 -27.34 -14.03 6.52
N GLN A 466 -28.22 -13.04 6.45
CA GLN A 466 -27.87 -11.62 6.29
C GLN A 466 -28.30 -10.83 7.52
N PHE A 467 -27.59 -9.73 7.78
CA PHE A 467 -27.87 -8.83 8.89
C PHE A 467 -28.33 -7.48 8.34
N SER A 468 -29.53 -7.06 8.73
CA SER A 468 -30.05 -5.74 8.38
C SER A 468 -29.46 -4.65 9.30
N PRO A 469 -29.43 -3.38 8.86
CA PRO A 469 -29.01 -2.26 9.70
C PRO A 469 -29.72 -2.23 11.06
N GLU A 470 -31.03 -2.49 11.09
CA GLU A 470 -31.85 -2.49 12.31
C GLU A 470 -31.46 -3.63 13.27
N GLN A 471 -31.11 -4.80 12.72
CA GLN A 471 -30.64 -5.93 13.52
C GLN A 471 -29.30 -5.60 14.18
N ILE A 472 -28.37 -4.98 13.43
CA ILE A 472 -27.04 -4.61 13.93
C ILE A 472 -27.15 -3.53 15.01
N LEU A 473 -28.02 -2.53 14.82
CA LEU A 473 -28.32 -1.52 15.84
C LEU A 473 -28.88 -2.15 17.12
N LYS A 474 -29.81 -3.10 16.98
CA LYS A 474 -30.37 -3.80 18.14
C LYS A 474 -29.32 -4.62 18.90
N LEU A 475 -28.45 -5.33 18.18
CA LEU A 475 -27.34 -6.08 18.77
C LEU A 475 -26.37 -5.14 19.50
N THR A 476 -26.08 -3.98 18.91
CA THR A 476 -25.22 -2.94 19.50
C THR A 476 -25.82 -2.40 20.79
N GLN A 477 -27.10 -2.01 20.77
CA GLN A 477 -27.84 -1.56 21.94
C GLN A 477 -27.87 -2.59 23.07
N GLU A 478 -28.14 -3.86 22.75
CA GLU A 478 -28.18 -4.94 23.72
C GLU A 478 -26.80 -5.21 24.33
N THR A 479 -25.77 -5.30 23.49
CA THR A 479 -24.38 -5.49 23.91
C THR A 479 -23.91 -4.34 24.81
N ARG A 480 -24.21 -3.09 24.42
CA ARG A 480 -23.83 -1.91 25.20
C ARG A 480 -24.56 -1.83 26.55
N ARG A 481 -25.79 -2.35 26.66
CA ARG A 481 -26.49 -2.47 27.96
C ARG A 481 -25.82 -3.49 28.89
N ILE A 482 -25.31 -4.60 28.35
CA ILE A 482 -24.66 -5.66 29.13
C ILE A 482 -23.24 -5.22 29.54
N LEU A 483 -22.49 -4.62 28.61
CA LEU A 483 -21.08 -4.24 28.77
C LEU A 483 -20.88 -2.73 28.49
N PRO A 484 -21.33 -1.84 29.39
CA PRO A 484 -21.38 -0.39 29.14
C PRO A 484 -20.01 0.30 29.03
N PHE A 485 -18.94 -0.31 29.57
CA PHE A 485 -17.63 0.32 29.65
C PHE A 485 -16.54 -0.38 28.84
N LEU A 486 -16.84 -1.54 28.23
CA LEU A 486 -15.86 -2.29 27.44
C LEU A 486 -15.71 -1.68 26.03
N THR A 487 -14.53 -1.77 25.43
CA THR A 487 -14.32 -1.35 24.04
C THR A 487 -15.16 -2.20 23.10
N LEU A 488 -16.06 -1.58 22.34
CA LEU A 488 -16.94 -2.24 21.37
C LEU A 488 -16.58 -1.82 19.94
N SER A 489 -16.18 -2.79 19.14
CA SER A 489 -16.10 -2.66 17.68
C SER A 489 -17.38 -3.19 17.05
N VAL A 490 -17.91 -2.49 16.05
CA VAL A 490 -19.04 -2.98 15.26
C VAL A 490 -18.66 -3.02 13.78
N THR A 491 -18.83 -4.19 13.17
CA THR A 491 -18.56 -4.37 11.74
C THR A 491 -19.76 -3.91 10.92
N ILE A 492 -19.49 -3.21 9.81
CA ILE A 492 -20.51 -2.79 8.85
C ILE A 492 -20.53 -3.75 7.66
N PRO A 493 -21.69 -4.36 7.33
CA PRO A 493 -21.82 -5.28 6.21
C PRO A 493 -21.44 -4.66 4.87
N HIS A 494 -20.63 -5.37 4.11
CA HIS A 494 -20.28 -4.97 2.73
C HIS A 494 -21.46 -5.06 1.74
N THR A 495 -22.54 -5.74 2.13
CA THR A 495 -23.74 -5.94 1.30
C THR A 495 -24.58 -4.67 1.17
N LEU A 496 -24.34 -3.68 2.04
CA LEU A 496 -24.98 -2.37 2.00
C LEU A 496 -24.30 -1.46 0.97
N SER A 497 -25.06 -0.51 0.42
CA SER A 497 -24.49 0.55 -0.41
C SER A 497 -23.58 1.47 0.43
N LEU A 498 -22.58 2.11 -0.17
CA LEU A 498 -21.69 3.03 0.58
C LEU A 498 -22.45 4.12 1.35
N PRO A 499 -23.48 4.79 0.79
CA PRO A 499 -24.31 5.71 1.57
C PRO A 499 -25.01 5.07 2.78
N ASP A 500 -25.52 3.85 2.63
CA ASP A 500 -26.18 3.13 3.73
C ASP A 500 -25.17 2.66 4.80
N GLN A 501 -23.96 2.29 4.39
CA GLN A 501 -22.86 1.99 5.30
C GLN A 501 -22.49 3.22 6.14
N VAL A 502 -22.37 4.39 5.51
CA VAL A 502 -22.10 5.66 6.21
C VAL A 502 -23.21 5.97 7.21
N LYS A 503 -24.48 5.89 6.79
CA LYS A 503 -25.62 6.15 7.66
C LYS A 503 -25.68 5.18 8.85
N LEU A 504 -25.40 3.90 8.62
CA LEU A 504 -25.34 2.92 9.70
C LEU A 504 -24.19 3.22 10.66
N ALA A 505 -23.03 3.65 10.15
CA ALA A 505 -21.89 4.02 10.99
C ALA A 505 -22.22 5.16 11.97
N GLU A 506 -22.87 6.22 11.48
CA GLU A 506 -23.31 7.36 12.30
C GLU A 506 -24.26 6.89 13.42
N LEU A 507 -25.25 6.05 13.08
CA LEU A 507 -26.18 5.50 14.08
C LEU A 507 -25.48 4.57 15.08
N LEU A 508 -24.49 3.80 14.67
CA LEU A 508 -23.73 2.93 15.56
C LEU A 508 -22.85 3.72 16.53
N GLU A 509 -22.26 4.83 16.07
CA GLU A 509 -21.55 5.78 16.93
C GLU A 509 -22.48 6.37 18.00
N GLU A 510 -23.70 6.78 17.62
CA GLU A 510 -24.72 7.27 18.57
C GLU A 510 -25.12 6.21 19.62
N GLU A 511 -25.19 4.94 19.22
CA GLU A 511 -25.46 3.80 20.13
C GLU A 511 -24.23 3.37 20.94
N GLY A 512 -23.10 4.07 20.78
CA GLY A 512 -21.90 3.92 21.57
C GLY A 512 -20.96 2.83 21.08
N ALA A 513 -20.87 2.58 19.77
CA ALA A 513 -19.72 1.88 19.21
C ALA A 513 -18.44 2.70 19.44
N ASP A 514 -17.36 2.06 19.87
CA ASP A 514 -16.07 2.73 20.10
C ASP A 514 -15.17 2.70 18.86
N ILE A 515 -15.36 1.69 18.00
CA ILE A 515 -14.65 1.49 16.74
C ILE A 515 -15.67 1.04 15.69
N ILE A 516 -15.58 1.61 14.49
CA ILE A 516 -16.33 1.12 13.33
C ILE A 516 -15.40 0.30 12.47
N GLN A 517 -15.73 -0.96 12.24
CA GLN A 517 -14.94 -1.86 11.41
C GLN A 517 -15.59 -2.03 10.03
N THR A 518 -14.83 -1.85 8.96
CA THR A 518 -15.35 -2.10 7.61
C THR A 518 -15.27 -3.58 7.28
N GLU A 519 -16.22 -4.06 6.49
CA GLU A 519 -16.14 -5.36 5.84
C GLU A 519 -15.86 -5.17 4.35
N GLY A 520 -15.03 -6.03 3.79
CA GLY A 520 -14.79 -6.09 2.35
C GLY A 520 -15.50 -7.31 1.80
N GLY A 521 -16.39 -7.10 0.83
CA GLY A 521 -17.09 -8.20 0.21
C GLY A 521 -16.16 -9.18 -0.47
N LYS A 522 -16.68 -10.39 -0.72
CA LYS A 522 -16.02 -11.45 -1.50
C LYS A 522 -15.83 -11.05 -2.98
N CYS A 523 -15.18 -9.93 -3.27
CA CYS A 523 -14.29 -9.84 -4.41
C CYS A 523 -13.04 -10.69 -4.09
N SER A 524 -13.26 -11.96 -3.73
CA SER A 524 -12.24 -12.94 -3.34
C SER A 524 -11.56 -13.58 -4.54
N THR A 525 -12.00 -13.24 -5.74
CA THR A 525 -11.42 -13.63 -7.03
C THR A 525 -11.02 -12.36 -7.78
N PRO A 526 -9.87 -11.76 -7.46
CA PRO A 526 -9.34 -10.69 -8.28
C PRO A 526 -9.23 -11.16 -9.73
N THR A 527 -9.59 -10.28 -10.66
CA THR A 527 -9.51 -10.58 -12.10
C THR A 527 -8.07 -10.48 -12.60
N LYS A 528 -7.22 -9.78 -11.85
CA LYS A 528 -5.80 -9.58 -12.14
C LYS A 528 -4.92 -10.35 -11.16
N PRO A 529 -3.79 -10.93 -11.62
CA PRO A 529 -2.80 -11.52 -10.73
C PRO A 529 -1.93 -10.45 -10.03
N GLY A 530 -1.18 -10.86 -9.02
CA GLY A 530 -0.15 -10.03 -8.37
C GLY A 530 -0.73 -8.81 -7.62
N VAL A 531 0.03 -7.70 -7.64
CA VAL A 531 -0.29 -6.47 -6.89
C VAL A 531 -1.64 -5.88 -7.29
N LEU A 532 -1.98 -5.88 -8.58
CA LEU A 532 -3.28 -5.38 -9.05
C LEU A 532 -4.43 -6.19 -8.44
N GLY A 533 -4.29 -7.51 -8.34
CA GLY A 533 -5.28 -8.34 -7.69
C GLY A 533 -5.43 -8.06 -6.18
N LEU A 534 -4.32 -7.73 -5.51
CA LEU A 534 -4.37 -7.32 -4.10
C LEU A 534 -5.12 -5.99 -3.93
N ILE A 535 -4.92 -5.03 -4.83
CA ILE A 535 -5.64 -3.75 -4.84
C ILE A 535 -7.12 -3.96 -5.15
N GLU A 536 -7.45 -4.76 -6.18
CA GLU A 536 -8.84 -5.11 -6.52
C GLU A 536 -9.57 -5.70 -5.31
N LYS A 537 -8.93 -6.64 -4.62
CA LYS A 537 -9.48 -7.28 -3.42
C LYS A 537 -9.69 -6.30 -2.27
N ALA A 538 -8.82 -5.30 -2.11
CA ALA A 538 -8.91 -4.30 -1.05
C ALA A 538 -9.84 -3.12 -1.38
N THR A 539 -10.09 -2.84 -2.66
CA THR A 539 -10.84 -1.67 -3.12
C THR A 539 -12.17 -1.43 -2.38
N PRO A 540 -13.05 -2.44 -2.20
CA PRO A 540 -14.34 -2.22 -1.53
C PRO A 540 -14.18 -1.72 -0.09
N THR A 541 -13.27 -2.32 0.67
CA THR A 541 -13.05 -1.94 2.07
C THR A 541 -12.34 -0.60 2.19
N LEU A 542 -11.44 -0.26 1.25
CA LEU A 542 -10.78 1.05 1.19
C LEU A 542 -11.79 2.17 0.90
N ALA A 543 -12.74 1.95 0.00
CA ALA A 543 -13.80 2.91 -0.32
C ALA A 543 -14.76 3.11 0.86
N ALA A 544 -15.10 2.03 1.57
CA ALA A 544 -15.89 2.09 2.80
C ALA A 544 -15.15 2.88 3.88
N ALA A 545 -13.88 2.57 4.13
CA ALA A 545 -13.06 3.26 5.12
C ALA A 545 -12.95 4.76 4.82
N TYR A 546 -12.74 5.12 3.54
CA TYR A 546 -12.72 6.52 3.11
C TYR A 546 -14.03 7.26 3.36
N SER A 547 -15.16 6.61 3.10
CA SER A 547 -16.47 7.25 3.23
C SER A 547 -16.87 7.38 4.71
N ILE A 548 -16.69 6.31 5.48
CA ILE A 548 -17.12 6.23 6.88
C ILE A 548 -16.24 7.10 7.77
N SER A 549 -14.91 7.10 7.60
CA SER A 549 -13.98 7.88 8.46
C SER A 549 -14.18 9.39 8.41
N ARG A 550 -14.95 9.89 7.44
CA ARG A 550 -15.30 11.31 7.31
C ARG A 550 -16.68 11.65 7.87
N ALA A 551 -17.48 10.63 8.17
CA ALA A 551 -18.83 10.77 8.71
C ALA A 551 -18.88 10.56 10.22
N VAL A 552 -18.03 9.69 10.76
CA VAL A 552 -17.95 9.39 12.20
C VAL A 552 -16.70 9.98 12.84
N THR A 553 -16.75 10.21 14.16
CA THR A 553 -15.58 10.68 14.94
C THR A 553 -14.80 9.55 15.60
N VAL A 554 -15.47 8.43 15.86
CA VAL A 554 -14.83 7.22 16.37
C VAL A 554 -13.84 6.61 15.35
N PRO A 555 -12.76 5.95 15.81
CA PRO A 555 -11.81 5.28 14.94
C PRO A 555 -12.47 4.29 13.97
N VAL A 556 -12.06 4.36 12.69
CA VAL A 556 -12.47 3.38 11.67
C VAL A 556 -11.35 2.38 11.45
N MET A 557 -11.64 1.09 11.58
CA MET A 557 -10.71 0.01 11.22
C MET A 557 -11.05 -0.56 9.86
N CYS A 558 -10.07 -0.58 8.97
CA CYS A 558 -10.25 -1.15 7.64
C CYS A 558 -9.95 -2.65 7.67
N SER A 559 -10.92 -3.51 7.38
CA SER A 559 -10.72 -4.97 7.41
C SER A 559 -11.13 -5.62 6.09
N SER A 560 -10.68 -6.87 5.90
CA SER A 560 -10.89 -7.72 4.71
C SER A 560 -10.02 -7.37 3.51
N GLY A 561 -9.49 -8.41 2.86
CA GLY A 561 -8.77 -8.26 1.59
C GLY A 561 -7.40 -7.59 1.63
N LEU A 562 -6.96 -7.09 2.79
CA LEU A 562 -5.70 -6.36 2.94
C LEU A 562 -4.45 -7.27 2.93
N SER A 563 -3.32 -6.68 2.54
CA SER A 563 -1.97 -7.26 2.55
C SER A 563 -0.94 -6.17 2.90
N ALA A 564 0.34 -6.51 2.98
CA ALA A 564 1.41 -5.53 3.21
C ALA A 564 1.41 -4.40 2.15
N VAL A 565 0.92 -4.67 0.94
CA VAL A 565 0.84 -3.67 -0.14
C VAL A 565 -0.31 -2.68 0.07
N THR A 566 -1.46 -3.16 0.56
CA THR A 566 -2.70 -2.37 0.64
C THR A 566 -3.01 -1.84 2.04
N ALA A 567 -2.39 -2.38 3.09
CA ALA A 567 -2.55 -1.90 4.46
C ALA A 567 -2.18 -0.40 4.62
N PRO A 568 -1.08 0.12 4.02
CA PRO A 568 -0.79 1.56 4.06
C PRO A 568 -1.83 2.42 3.33
N MET A 569 -2.50 1.86 2.32
CA MET A 569 -3.58 2.53 1.61
C MET A 569 -4.81 2.72 2.50
N ALA A 570 -5.06 1.78 3.42
CA ALA A 570 -6.15 1.91 4.38
C ALA A 570 -5.95 3.10 5.33
N LEU A 571 -4.73 3.28 5.86
CA LEU A 571 -4.40 4.47 6.67
C LEU A 571 -4.54 5.76 5.86
N THR A 572 -4.10 5.75 4.60
CA THR A 572 -4.26 6.90 3.69
C THR A 572 -5.74 7.19 3.40
N ALA A 573 -6.58 6.16 3.34
CA ALA A 573 -8.02 6.29 3.18
C ALA A 573 -8.71 6.87 4.43
N GLY A 574 -8.02 6.99 5.56
CA GLY A 574 -8.57 7.56 6.80
C GLY A 574 -8.82 6.54 7.91
N ALA A 575 -8.45 5.27 7.70
CA ALA A 575 -8.52 4.27 8.77
C ALA A 575 -7.53 4.59 9.90
N ALA A 576 -7.95 4.28 11.12
CA ALA A 576 -7.16 4.32 12.34
C ALA A 576 -6.42 2.99 12.62
N GLY A 577 -6.74 1.96 11.85
CA GLY A 577 -6.09 0.66 11.94
C GLY A 577 -6.54 -0.29 10.85
N VAL A 578 -5.93 -1.46 10.81
CA VAL A 578 -6.26 -2.52 9.86
C VAL A 578 -6.52 -3.86 10.54
N GLY A 579 -7.51 -4.61 10.03
CA GLY A 579 -7.82 -5.98 10.45
C GLY A 579 -7.41 -7.00 9.39
N ILE A 580 -6.52 -7.93 9.75
CA ILE A 580 -5.95 -8.93 8.84
C ILE A 580 -6.31 -10.34 9.31
N GLY A 581 -7.13 -11.06 8.53
CA GLY A 581 -7.39 -12.49 8.78
C GLY A 581 -6.90 -13.37 7.63
N SER A 582 -7.50 -13.19 6.44
CA SER A 582 -7.31 -14.13 5.31
C SER A 582 -5.87 -14.27 4.80
N ALA A 583 -4.99 -13.29 5.01
CA ALA A 583 -3.58 -13.37 4.62
C ALA A 583 -2.80 -14.33 5.53
N VAL A 584 -3.13 -14.33 6.82
CA VAL A 584 -2.49 -15.16 7.85
C VAL A 584 -3.12 -16.56 7.87
N ASN A 585 -4.45 -16.64 7.91
CA ASN A 585 -5.16 -17.91 8.10
C ASN A 585 -5.02 -18.90 6.93
N LYS A 586 -4.56 -18.47 5.75
CA LYS A 586 -4.35 -19.37 4.60
C LYS A 586 -3.00 -20.08 4.63
N LEU A 587 -2.10 -19.67 5.51
CA LEU A 587 -0.79 -20.27 5.70
C LEU A 587 -0.93 -21.49 6.61
N ASN A 588 -0.11 -22.51 6.38
CA ASN A 588 -0.15 -23.77 7.12
C ASN A 588 0.99 -23.89 8.14
N ASP A 589 1.81 -22.84 8.29
CA ASP A 589 3.01 -22.84 9.11
C ASP A 589 3.12 -21.54 9.91
N VAL A 590 3.48 -21.66 11.19
CA VAL A 590 3.54 -20.52 12.12
C VAL A 590 4.64 -19.54 11.74
N VAL A 591 5.78 -20.01 11.21
CA VAL A 591 6.87 -19.14 10.77
C VAL A 591 6.42 -18.30 9.58
N ALA A 592 5.73 -18.91 8.62
CA ALA A 592 5.12 -18.18 7.51
C ALA A 592 4.09 -17.15 8.00
N MET A 593 3.25 -17.49 8.98
CA MET A 593 2.30 -16.55 9.59
C MET A 593 3.01 -15.37 10.26
N ILE A 594 4.06 -15.63 11.05
CA ILE A 594 4.87 -14.58 11.69
C ILE A 594 5.47 -13.66 10.63
N ALA A 595 6.05 -14.22 9.56
CA ALA A 595 6.67 -13.44 8.49
C ALA A 595 5.64 -12.55 7.77
N GLU A 596 4.42 -13.05 7.52
CA GLU A 596 3.35 -12.27 6.89
C GLU A 596 2.88 -11.13 7.81
N VAL A 597 2.63 -11.41 9.09
CA VAL A 597 2.26 -10.37 10.07
C VAL A 597 3.36 -9.32 10.18
N LYS A 598 4.62 -9.75 10.26
CA LYS A 598 5.79 -8.87 10.32
C LYS A 598 5.90 -7.97 9.08
N SER A 599 5.73 -8.54 7.89
CA SER A 599 5.72 -7.76 6.64
C SER A 599 4.64 -6.68 6.62
N ILE A 600 3.46 -6.98 7.16
CA ILE A 600 2.37 -6.00 7.28
C ILE A 600 2.68 -4.94 8.34
N ALA A 601 3.21 -5.35 9.50
CA ALA A 601 3.59 -4.44 10.57
C ALA A 601 4.67 -3.44 10.10
N GLU A 602 5.69 -3.92 9.38
CA GLU A 602 6.73 -3.10 8.77
C GLU A 602 6.16 -2.12 7.73
N ALA A 603 5.22 -2.57 6.89
CA ALA A 603 4.55 -1.70 5.92
C ALA A 603 3.75 -0.57 6.60
N LEU A 604 3.27 -0.79 7.83
CA LEU A 604 2.58 0.20 8.64
C LEU A 604 3.52 1.05 9.52
N GLY A 605 4.84 0.81 9.47
CA GLY A 605 5.82 1.51 10.28
C GLY A 605 5.77 1.16 11.77
N LEU A 606 5.33 -0.06 12.12
CA LEU A 606 5.32 -0.56 13.49
C LEU A 606 6.70 -1.13 13.88
N SER A 607 7.12 -0.88 15.11
CA SER A 607 8.35 -1.48 15.67
C SER A 607 8.14 -2.98 15.85
N THR A 608 9.02 -3.79 15.23
CA THR A 608 8.98 -5.25 15.37
C THR A 608 10.01 -5.69 16.40
N LYS A 609 9.69 -6.71 17.20
CA LYS A 609 10.68 -7.33 18.10
C LYS A 609 11.71 -8.08 17.24
N ASP A 610 13.00 -7.83 17.44
CA ASP A 610 14.07 -8.56 16.75
C ASP A 610 14.06 -10.04 17.17
N VAL A 611 13.88 -10.94 16.21
CA VAL A 611 13.89 -12.40 16.42
C VAL A 611 15.32 -12.95 16.60
N THR A 612 16.35 -12.12 16.49
CA THR A 612 17.75 -12.55 16.48
C THR A 612 18.45 -12.26 17.81
N LYS A 613 18.03 -12.92 18.90
CA LYS A 613 18.94 -13.14 20.05
C LYS A 613 18.63 -14.27 21.03
N ASP A 614 17.45 -14.88 21.01
CA ASP A 614 17.13 -16.01 21.90
C ASP A 614 16.96 -17.33 21.14
N SER A 615 18.01 -17.79 20.45
CA SER A 615 18.17 -19.21 20.13
C SER A 615 18.78 -19.94 21.33
N THR A 616 18.06 -19.98 22.45
CA THR A 616 18.38 -20.95 23.50
C THR A 616 17.83 -22.30 23.05
N THR A 617 18.77 -23.22 22.88
CA THR A 617 18.62 -24.61 22.48
C THR A 617 17.45 -25.29 23.19
N VAL A 618 16.36 -25.57 22.47
CA VAL A 618 15.42 -26.62 22.85
C VAL A 618 15.84 -27.86 22.07
N SER A 619 16.52 -28.76 22.77
CA SER A 619 16.85 -30.10 22.27
C SER A 619 15.57 -30.89 21.97
N LEU A 620 15.59 -31.56 20.81
CA LEU A 620 14.60 -32.44 20.21
C LEU A 620 13.80 -33.34 21.16
#